data_AF-A0AAE1TNY7-F1
#
_entry.id   AF-A0AAE1TNY7-F1
#
_cell.length_a   1.000
_cell.length_b   1.000
_cell.length_c   1.000
_cell.angle_alpha   90.00
_cell.angle_beta   90.00
_cell.angle_gamma   90.00
#
_symmetry.space_group_name_H-M   'P 1'
#
loop_
_entity.id
_entity.type
_entity.pdbx_description
1 polymer ?
#
loop_
_entity_poly.entity_id
_entity_poly.type
_entity_poly.pdbx_seq_one_letter_code
_entity_poly.pdbx_strand_id
1 'polypeptide(L)'
;MTQANVRLIGIGLEELGVEEFIEGKFFDGELYIDKEKKSFKDLNFKRHGVLSLIPALVAKVARKAVQKAKELGVGGDMKGDGFQNGGLLVVAGKGKKVLYEYKQDNPADHAENADILKALGLEAEATVTGVDMKVTDLECEDACALPSKK
;
A
#
# COMPACT_ATOMS: atom_id res chain seq x y z
N MET A 1 -19.63 -5.54 -11.72
CA MET A 1 -19.50 -4.22 -12.35
C MET A 1 -19.68 -3.17 -11.27
N THR A 2 -18.61 -2.48 -10.91
CA THR A 2 -18.56 -1.51 -9.80
C THR A 2 -19.39 -0.27 -10.13
N GLN A 3 -19.99 0.33 -9.09
CA GLN A 3 -20.99 1.41 -9.08
C GLN A 3 -20.71 2.63 -9.99
N ALA A 4 -19.47 2.80 -10.46
CA ALA A 4 -19.01 3.95 -11.24
C ALA A 4 -18.54 3.61 -12.68
N ASN A 5 -18.68 2.36 -13.14
CA ASN A 5 -18.19 1.91 -14.46
C ASN A 5 -16.70 2.24 -14.69
N VAL A 6 -15.88 2.03 -13.65
CA VAL A 6 -14.43 2.29 -13.66
C VAL A 6 -13.69 0.96 -13.82
N ARG A 7 -12.65 0.96 -14.65
CA ARG A 7 -11.71 -0.17 -14.73
C ARG A 7 -10.59 0.03 -13.72
N LEU A 8 -10.39 -0.97 -12.87
CA LEU A 8 -9.30 -1.00 -11.91
C LEU A 8 -8.12 -1.75 -12.55
N ILE A 9 -6.96 -1.10 -12.63
CA ILE A 9 -5.76 -1.63 -13.26
C ILE A 9 -4.59 -1.48 -12.30
N GLY A 10 -3.92 -2.60 -12.01
CA GLY A 10 -2.66 -2.66 -11.26
C GLY A 10 -1.49 -2.84 -12.22
N ILE A 11 -0.40 -2.11 -11.99
CA ILE A 11 0.85 -2.26 -12.74
C ILE A 11 1.95 -2.59 -11.74
N GLY A 12 2.39 -3.85 -11.75
CA GLY A 12 3.50 -4.36 -10.98
C GLY A 12 4.85 -4.08 -11.65
N LEU A 13 5.90 -4.10 -10.84
CA LEU A 13 7.26 -3.82 -11.27
C LEU A 13 8.03 -5.07 -11.73
N GLU A 14 7.72 -6.21 -11.12
CA GLU A 14 8.40 -7.48 -11.32
C GLU A 14 7.43 -8.66 -11.08
N GLU A 15 7.88 -9.86 -11.43
CA GLU A 15 7.08 -11.10 -11.27
C GLU A 15 7.18 -11.69 -9.86
N LEU A 16 8.14 -11.22 -9.06
CA LEU A 16 8.33 -11.71 -7.69
C LEU A 16 7.09 -11.38 -6.84
N GLY A 17 6.52 -12.40 -6.19
CA GLY A 17 5.35 -12.24 -5.31
C GLY A 17 4.01 -12.13 -6.04
N VAL A 18 4.00 -12.16 -7.38
CA VAL A 18 2.76 -12.00 -8.17
C VAL A 18 1.85 -13.21 -8.03
N GLU A 19 2.42 -14.41 -7.97
CA GLU A 19 1.66 -15.66 -7.82
C GLU A 19 0.91 -15.66 -6.49
N GLU A 20 1.60 -15.37 -5.37
CA GLU A 20 1.00 -15.26 -4.05
C GLU A 20 -0.02 -14.10 -3.97
N PHE A 21 0.23 -13.00 -4.68
CA PHE A 21 -0.68 -11.86 -4.72
C PHE A 21 -2.00 -12.19 -5.43
N ILE A 22 -1.92 -12.94 -6.54
CA ILE A 22 -3.09 -13.41 -7.29
C ILE A 22 -3.84 -14.47 -6.49
N GLU A 23 -3.14 -15.46 -5.92
CA GLU A 23 -3.74 -16.51 -5.11
C GLU A 23 -4.43 -15.96 -3.86
N GLY A 24 -3.84 -14.95 -3.23
CA GLY A 24 -4.40 -14.24 -2.08
C GLY A 24 -5.60 -13.36 -2.41
N LYS A 25 -5.91 -13.14 -3.70
CA LYS A 25 -7.03 -12.30 -4.18
C LYS A 25 -7.05 -10.91 -3.56
N PHE A 26 -5.87 -10.29 -3.42
CA PHE A 26 -5.75 -8.95 -2.83
C PHE A 26 -6.20 -7.83 -3.78
N PHE A 27 -6.52 -8.15 -5.03
CA PHE A 27 -6.90 -7.18 -6.05
C PHE A 27 -7.92 -7.76 -7.03
N ASP A 28 -9.03 -7.05 -7.22
CA ASP A 28 -10.14 -7.47 -8.09
C ASP A 28 -10.05 -6.89 -9.53
N GLY A 29 -8.94 -6.23 -9.86
CA GLY A 29 -8.71 -5.56 -11.14
C GLY A 29 -7.80 -6.33 -12.10
N GLU A 30 -7.56 -5.73 -13.27
CA GLU A 30 -6.60 -6.23 -14.25
C GLU A 30 -5.18 -5.95 -13.77
N LEU A 31 -4.29 -6.95 -13.83
CA LEU A 31 -2.90 -6.82 -13.39
C LEU A 31 -1.96 -6.92 -14.59
N TYR A 32 -1.03 -5.98 -14.69
CA TYR A 32 0.04 -5.96 -15.68
C TYR A 32 1.39 -5.89 -14.99
N ILE A 33 2.45 -6.35 -15.65
CA ILE A 33 3.82 -6.27 -15.15
C ILE A 33 4.65 -5.47 -16.15
N ASP A 34 5.21 -4.35 -15.72
CA ASP A 34 6.13 -3.56 -16.52
C ASP A 34 7.58 -3.84 -16.10
N LYS A 35 8.16 -4.89 -16.70
CA LYS A 35 9.54 -5.32 -16.43
C LYS A 35 10.59 -4.26 -16.78
N GLU A 36 10.29 -3.38 -17.75
CA GLU A 36 11.21 -2.31 -18.19
C GLU A 36 11.13 -1.05 -17.31
N LYS A 37 10.13 -1.01 -16.42
CA LYS A 37 9.81 0.12 -15.53
C LYS A 37 9.58 1.41 -16.33
N LYS A 38 9.13 1.27 -17.58
CA LYS A 38 8.89 2.37 -18.51
C LYS A 38 7.72 3.23 -18.05
N SER A 39 6.60 2.64 -17.63
CA SER A 39 5.47 3.39 -17.09
C SER A 39 5.87 4.18 -15.85
N PHE A 40 6.68 3.61 -14.97
CA PHE A 40 7.20 4.27 -13.78
C PHE A 40 8.09 5.47 -14.12
N LYS A 41 8.97 5.32 -15.12
CA LYS A 41 9.83 6.41 -15.63
C LYS A 41 9.00 7.52 -16.30
N ASP A 42 8.07 7.15 -17.17
CA ASP A 42 7.24 8.08 -17.93
C ASP A 42 6.30 8.88 -17.01
N LEU A 43 5.83 8.27 -15.91
CA LEU A 43 5.05 8.92 -14.85
C LEU A 43 5.91 9.68 -13.84
N ASN A 44 7.24 9.70 -14.05
CA ASN A 44 8.20 10.37 -13.19
C ASN A 44 8.12 9.89 -11.71
N PHE A 45 7.81 8.61 -11.51
CA PHE A 45 7.90 7.98 -10.20
C PHE A 45 9.36 7.80 -9.83
N LYS A 46 9.73 8.34 -8.67
CA LYS A 46 11.14 8.38 -8.24
C LYS A 46 11.59 6.99 -7.82
N ARG A 47 12.81 6.65 -8.21
CA ARG A 47 13.59 5.60 -7.57
C ARG A 47 14.41 6.28 -6.48
N HIS A 48 14.09 6.05 -5.22
CA HIS A 48 14.90 6.58 -4.13
C HIS A 48 16.29 5.95 -4.19
N GLY A 49 17.33 6.78 -4.19
CA GLY A 49 18.68 6.30 -3.94
C GLY A 49 18.80 5.79 -2.52
N VAL A 50 19.70 4.83 -2.28
CA VAL A 50 19.96 4.26 -0.94
C VAL A 50 20.18 5.38 0.11
N LEU A 51 20.80 6.50 -0.27
CA LEU A 51 20.99 7.66 0.61
C LEU A 51 19.71 8.34 1.12
N SER A 52 18.60 8.33 0.37
CA SER A 52 17.34 8.94 0.83
C SER A 52 16.48 7.99 1.65
N LEU A 53 16.69 6.67 1.56
CA LEU A 53 16.03 5.69 2.42
C LEU A 53 16.79 5.40 3.73
N ILE A 54 18.11 5.68 3.80
CA ILE A 54 18.87 5.49 5.04
C ILE A 54 18.24 6.24 6.23
N PRO A 55 17.84 7.52 6.14
CA PRO A 55 17.19 8.21 7.26
C PRO A 55 15.86 7.57 7.66
N ALA A 56 15.06 7.10 6.70
CA ALA A 56 13.77 6.45 6.94
C ALA A 56 13.92 5.05 7.57
N LEU A 57 14.92 4.27 7.15
CA LEU A 57 15.28 2.96 7.70
C LEU A 57 15.96 3.06 9.07
N VAL A 58 16.68 4.16 9.34
CA VAL A 58 17.34 4.45 10.63
C VAL A 58 16.38 5.14 11.61
N ALA A 59 15.25 5.66 11.14
CA ALA A 59 14.26 6.33 11.98
C ALA A 59 13.74 5.41 13.09
N LYS A 60 13.47 5.98 14.27
CA LYS A 60 12.94 5.27 15.44
C LYS A 60 11.65 4.49 15.14
N VAL A 61 10.88 4.91 14.13
CA VAL A 61 9.65 4.25 13.66
C VAL A 61 9.98 2.91 13.01
N ALA A 62 10.99 2.83 12.14
CA ALA A 62 11.45 1.59 11.53
C ALA A 62 11.94 0.59 12.60
N ARG A 63 12.66 1.06 13.63
CA ARG A 63 13.08 0.20 14.76
C ARG A 63 11.90 -0.37 15.55
N LYS A 64 10.88 0.44 15.84
CA LYS A 64 9.66 -0.03 16.54
C LYS A 64 8.87 -1.02 15.69
N ALA A 65 8.74 -0.77 14.40
CA ALA A 65 8.07 -1.67 13.47
C ALA A 65 8.82 -3.00 13.33
N VAL A 66 10.15 -2.98 13.21
CA VAL A 66 11.00 -4.18 13.15
C VAL A 66 10.95 -4.98 14.45
N GLN A 67 10.98 -4.31 15.61
CA GLN A 67 10.83 -4.99 16.91
C GLN A 67 9.47 -5.68 17.02
N LYS A 68 8.38 -4.96 16.69
CA LYS A 68 7.02 -5.52 16.73
C LYS A 68 6.81 -6.66 15.72
N ALA A 69 7.38 -6.54 14.52
CA ALA A 69 7.35 -7.61 13.51
C ALA A 69 8.12 -8.85 14.00
N LYS A 70 9.27 -8.66 14.64
CA LYS A 70 10.08 -9.74 15.23
C LYS A 70 9.37 -10.42 16.40
N GLU A 71 8.66 -9.66 17.25
CA GLU A 71 7.82 -10.20 18.33
C GLU A 71 6.64 -11.02 17.80
N LEU A 72 6.08 -10.63 16.65
CA LEU A 72 4.98 -11.34 15.99
C LEU A 72 5.45 -12.50 15.09
N GLY A 73 6.76 -12.77 15.01
CA GLY A 73 7.31 -13.81 14.13
C GLY A 73 7.17 -13.50 12.64
N VAL A 74 6.83 -12.26 12.28
CA VAL A 74 6.66 -11.81 10.90
C VAL A 74 8.02 -11.36 10.36
N GLY A 75 8.64 -12.23 9.55
CA GLY A 75 9.83 -11.86 8.78
C GLY A 75 9.43 -11.09 7.52
N GLY A 76 10.06 -9.95 7.28
CA GLY A 76 10.01 -9.29 5.97
C GLY A 76 11.14 -9.82 5.10
N ASP A 77 10.86 -10.22 3.87
CA ASP A 77 11.91 -10.45 2.89
C ASP A 77 12.26 -9.13 2.20
N MET A 78 13.51 -8.70 2.32
CA MET A 78 14.00 -7.52 1.59
C MET A 78 14.29 -7.86 0.12
N LYS A 79 13.52 -8.79 -0.46
CA LYS A 79 13.69 -9.28 -1.82
C LYS A 79 12.85 -8.42 -2.77
N GLY A 80 13.37 -8.21 -3.97
CA GLY A 80 12.76 -7.31 -4.95
C GLY A 80 13.20 -5.85 -4.79
N ASP A 81 12.52 -4.96 -5.48
CA ASP A 81 12.91 -3.55 -5.59
C ASP A 81 12.11 -2.63 -4.65
N GLY A 82 12.56 -2.54 -3.39
CA GLY A 82 11.95 -1.65 -2.38
C GLY A 82 12.25 -0.15 -2.56
N PHE A 83 12.97 0.25 -3.61
CA PHE A 83 13.39 1.64 -3.85
C PHE A 83 12.50 2.37 -4.85
N GLN A 84 11.63 1.64 -5.55
CA GLN A 84 10.75 2.20 -6.55
C GLN A 84 9.46 2.70 -5.89
N ASN A 85 9.14 3.99 -6.07
CA ASN A 85 7.86 4.50 -5.61
C ASN A 85 6.73 4.08 -6.54
N GLY A 86 5.58 3.85 -5.92
CA GLY A 86 4.30 3.71 -6.60
C GLY A 86 3.49 5.01 -6.55
N GLY A 87 2.23 4.86 -6.91
CA GLY A 87 1.28 5.95 -6.98
C GLY A 87 -0.07 5.46 -7.49
N LEU A 88 -1.00 6.40 -7.61
CA LEU A 88 -2.32 6.16 -8.15
C LEU A 88 -2.65 7.22 -9.18
N LEU A 89 -3.21 6.80 -10.31
CA LEU A 89 -3.72 7.70 -11.33
C LEU A 89 -5.18 7.39 -11.61
N VAL A 90 -6.00 8.44 -11.69
CA VAL A 90 -7.35 8.38 -12.22
C VAL A 90 -7.33 9.07 -13.57
N VAL A 91 -7.69 8.33 -14.62
CA VAL A 91 -7.62 8.83 -16.00
C VAL A 91 -9.01 8.78 -16.62
N ALA A 92 -9.40 9.87 -17.26
CA ALA A 92 -10.64 9.94 -18.03
C ALA A 92 -10.63 8.90 -19.16
N GLY A 93 -11.82 8.45 -19.56
CA GLY A 93 -11.99 7.40 -20.55
C GLY A 93 -11.11 7.57 -21.79
N LYS A 94 -10.46 6.46 -22.19
CA LYS A 94 -9.52 6.38 -23.31
C LYS A 94 -8.23 7.21 -23.15
N GLY A 95 -7.81 7.51 -21.92
CA GLY A 95 -6.52 8.17 -21.68
C GLY A 95 -6.48 9.65 -22.05
N LYS A 96 -7.65 10.29 -22.26
CA LYS A 96 -7.72 11.65 -22.80
C LYS A 96 -7.18 12.72 -21.84
N LYS A 97 -7.30 12.47 -20.53
CA LYS A 97 -6.93 13.43 -19.47
C LYS A 97 -6.71 12.71 -18.15
N VAL A 98 -5.68 13.10 -17.41
CA VAL A 98 -5.49 12.70 -16.02
C VAL A 98 -6.39 13.56 -15.13
N LEU A 99 -7.27 12.93 -14.36
CA LEU A 99 -8.22 13.58 -13.46
C LEU A 99 -7.62 13.74 -12.06
N TYR A 100 -6.82 12.76 -11.63
CA TYR A 100 -6.12 12.76 -10.35
C TYR A 100 -4.81 11.99 -10.47
N GLU A 101 -3.78 12.49 -9.82
CA GLU A 101 -2.46 11.87 -9.75
C GLU A 101 -1.97 11.95 -8.31
N TYR A 102 -1.55 10.81 -7.78
CA TYR A 102 -0.94 10.67 -6.48
C TYR A 102 0.39 9.95 -6.62
N LYS A 103 1.45 10.53 -6.08
CA LYS A 103 2.80 9.94 -6.06
C LYS A 103 3.16 9.66 -4.62
N GLN A 104 3.54 8.42 -4.32
CA GLN A 104 4.05 8.09 -3.00
C GLN A 104 5.43 8.74 -2.85
N ASP A 105 5.64 9.46 -1.74
CA ASP A 105 6.95 9.99 -1.36
C ASP A 105 7.63 9.10 -0.30
N ASN A 106 6.85 8.47 0.60
CA ASN A 106 7.33 7.44 1.51
C ASN A 106 6.63 6.09 1.28
N PRO A 107 7.25 4.95 1.66
CA PRO A 107 6.67 3.61 1.48
C PRO A 107 5.33 3.36 2.19
N ALA A 108 5.01 4.17 3.21
CA ALA A 108 3.77 4.04 3.98
C ALA A 108 2.63 4.96 3.47
N ASP A 109 2.94 5.89 2.56
CA ASP A 109 1.98 6.87 2.11
C ASP A 109 0.99 6.22 1.14
N HIS A 110 -0.28 6.63 1.17
CA HIS A 110 -1.33 6.09 0.30
C HIS A 110 -2.30 7.21 -0.10
N ALA A 111 -2.98 7.05 -1.23
CA ALA A 111 -3.99 8.01 -1.65
C ALA A 111 -5.24 7.90 -0.76
N GLU A 112 -5.76 9.03 -0.33
CA GLU A 112 -6.98 9.08 0.48
C GLU A 112 -8.20 8.68 -0.36
N ASN A 113 -9.03 7.78 0.18
CA ASN A 113 -10.22 7.27 -0.53
C ASN A 113 -11.18 8.41 -0.92
N ALA A 114 -11.29 9.44 -0.09
CA ALA A 114 -12.14 10.61 -0.35
C ALA A 114 -11.72 11.36 -1.63
N ASP A 115 -10.40 11.51 -1.86
CA ASP A 115 -9.88 12.20 -3.04
C ASP A 115 -10.09 11.37 -4.31
N ILE A 116 -9.96 10.04 -4.21
CA ILE A 116 -10.22 9.12 -5.31
C ILE A 116 -11.70 9.18 -5.71
N LEU A 117 -12.62 9.09 -4.75
CA LEU A 117 -14.06 9.16 -4.99
C LEU A 117 -14.47 10.49 -5.62
N LYS A 118 -13.91 11.60 -5.11
CA LYS A 118 -14.11 12.94 -5.68
C LYS A 118 -13.62 13.02 -7.12
N ALA A 119 -12.45 12.45 -7.44
CA ALA A 119 -11.93 12.41 -8.80
C ALA A 119 -12.82 11.60 -9.76
N LEU A 120 -13.52 10.60 -9.24
CA LEU A 120 -14.50 9.80 -9.97
C LEU A 120 -15.88 10.47 -10.09
N GLY A 121 -16.08 11.62 -9.46
CA GLY A 121 -17.38 12.32 -9.44
C GLY A 121 -18.44 11.60 -8.61
N LEU A 122 -18.00 10.80 -7.63
CA LEU A 122 -18.87 10.15 -6.67
C LEU A 122 -18.96 11.02 -5.41
N GLU A 123 -20.17 11.31 -4.95
CA GLU A 123 -20.38 11.90 -3.61
C GLU A 123 -19.78 10.92 -2.58
N ALA A 124 -19.07 11.45 -1.58
CA ALA A 124 -18.34 10.66 -0.59
C ALA A 124 -19.29 9.98 0.42
N GLU A 125 -20.18 9.11 -0.04
CA GLU A 125 -20.87 8.12 0.81
C GLU A 125 -20.00 6.86 0.88
N ALA A 126 -18.83 7.00 1.48
CA ALA A 126 -18.03 5.84 1.87
C ALA A 126 -18.62 5.24 3.14
N THR A 127 -19.73 4.50 3.02
CA THR A 127 -20.01 3.45 4.00
C THR A 127 -18.91 2.42 3.85
N VAL A 128 -17.92 2.49 4.74
CA VAL A 128 -16.99 1.40 4.98
C VAL A 128 -17.85 0.23 5.44
N THR A 129 -18.22 -0.68 4.55
CA THR A 129 -18.58 -2.04 4.97
C THR A 129 -17.27 -2.66 5.42
N GLY A 130 -16.95 -2.38 6.68
CA GLY A 130 -15.86 -3.02 7.37
C GLY A 130 -16.02 -4.52 7.17
N VAL A 131 -14.91 -5.18 6.90
CA VAL A 131 -14.73 -6.50 7.48
C VAL A 131 -14.96 -6.30 8.98
N ASP A 132 -16.09 -6.79 9.47
CA ASP A 132 -16.42 -6.88 10.89
C ASP A 132 -15.32 -7.67 11.61
N MET A 133 -14.23 -6.98 11.97
CA MET A 133 -13.45 -7.38 13.12
C MET A 133 -14.03 -6.58 14.28
N LYS A 134 -15.00 -7.20 14.97
CA LYS A 134 -15.50 -6.71 16.26
C LYS A 134 -14.31 -6.52 17.21
N VAL A 135 -13.90 -5.27 17.39
CA VAL A 135 -13.10 -4.84 18.54
C VAL A 135 -14.11 -4.50 19.65
N THR A 136 -14.59 -5.54 20.31
CA THR A 136 -15.32 -5.50 21.58
C THR A 136 -14.77 -6.73 22.33
N ASP A 137 -13.92 -6.67 23.33
CA ASP A 137 -13.59 -5.64 24.30
C ASP A 137 -12.09 -5.73 24.60
N LEU A 138 -11.36 -4.63 24.42
CA LEU A 138 -9.98 -4.52 24.90
C LEU A 138 -10.03 -3.72 26.20
N GLU A 139 -10.51 -4.38 27.26
CA GLU A 139 -10.28 -3.94 28.62
C GLU A 139 -8.80 -4.21 28.94
N CYS A 140 -8.00 -3.15 28.88
CA CYS A 140 -6.61 -3.15 29.29
C CYS A 140 -6.52 -3.03 30.82
N GLU A 141 -6.88 -4.07 31.58
CA GLU A 141 -6.45 -4.20 32.98
C GLU A 141 -6.01 -5.66 33.23
N ASP A 142 -4.80 -5.81 33.81
CA ASP A 142 -4.21 -7.04 34.37
C ASP A 142 -3.38 -8.05 33.52
N ALA A 143 -2.80 -7.66 32.38
CA ALA A 143 -1.78 -8.48 31.70
C ALA A 143 -0.31 -8.05 31.92
N CYS A 144 -0.06 -7.04 32.77
CA CYS A 144 1.29 -6.50 33.04
C CYS A 144 1.96 -7.06 34.32
N ALA A 145 1.73 -8.32 34.69
CA ALA A 145 2.51 -8.99 35.73
C ALA A 145 3.61 -9.86 35.13
N LEU A 146 4.86 -9.35 35.17
CA LEU A 146 6.06 -10.14 34.89
C LEU A 146 6.20 -11.27 35.94
N PRO A 147 6.40 -12.54 35.55
CA PRO A 147 6.73 -13.57 36.52
C PRO A 147 8.12 -13.31 37.11
N SER A 148 8.17 -13.23 38.45
CA SER A 148 9.40 -13.07 39.21
C SER A 148 10.26 -14.32 39.10
N LYS A 149 11.54 -14.14 38.74
CA LYS A 149 12.55 -15.22 38.72
C LYS A 149 12.66 -15.89 40.09
N LYS A 150 12.62 -17.22 40.10
CA LYS A 150 13.24 -18.06 41.12
C LYS A 150 14.11 -19.10 40.43
#